data_AF-A0A8S3DIY6-F1
#
_entry.id   AF-A0A8S3DIY6-F1
#
_cell.length_a   1.000
_cell.length_b   1.000
_cell.length_c   1.000
_cell.angle_alpha   90.00
_cell.angle_beta   90.00
_cell.angle_gamma   90.00
#
_symmetry.space_group_name_H-M   'P 1'
#
loop_
_entity.id
_entity.type
_entity.pdbx_description
1 polymer ?
#
loop_
_entity_poly.entity_id
_entity_poly.type
_entity_poly.pdbx_seq_one_letter_code
_entity_poly.pdbx_strand_id
1 'polypeptide(L)' 'MSLQVGQQAFEFTLYSTDRKEISLKDLSSTSNVVLLFFPLAFTGTCTKELCSARDDI' A
#
# COMPACT_ATOMS: atom_id res chain seq x y z
N MET A 1 9.16 0.43 16.32
CA MET A 1 10.18 1.25 15.64
C MET A 1 9.47 2.05 14.56
N SER A 2 9.68 3.36 14.51
CA SER A 2 9.15 4.22 13.45
C SER A 2 10.10 4.23 12.25
N LEU A 3 9.56 4.21 11.04
CA LEU A 3 10.33 4.45 9.82
C LEU A 3 10.91 5.87 9.83
N GLN A 4 12.13 6.02 9.34
CA GLN A 4 12.78 7.33 9.17
C GLN A 4 12.82 7.73 7.69
N VAL A 5 12.77 9.04 7.41
CA VAL A 5 12.92 9.54 6.04
C VAL A 5 14.31 9.18 5.51
N GLY A 6 14.38 8.68 4.28
CA GLY A 6 15.62 8.21 3.66
C GLY A 6 16.01 6.78 4.05
N GLN A 7 15.29 6.14 4.98
CA GLN A 7 15.46 4.72 5.26
C GLN A 7 14.91 3.89 4.10
N GLN A 8 15.68 2.88 3.68
CA GLN A 8 15.19 1.90 2.71
C GLN A 8 13.97 1.16 3.27
N ALA A 9 12.90 1.05 2.48
CA ALA A 9 11.71 0.32 2.86
C ALA A 9 12.00 -1.17 3.07
N PHE A 10 11.27 -1.80 3.99
CA PHE A 10 11.38 -3.24 4.24
C PHE A 10 10.80 -4.02 3.05
N GLU A 11 11.52 -5.06 2.64
CA GLU A 11 11.01 -5.99 1.63
C GLU A 11 9.92 -6.87 2.21
N PHE A 12 8.83 -7.00 1.46
CA PHE A 12 7.74 -7.91 1.76
C PHE A 12 7.10 -8.43 0.48
N THR A 13 6.52 -9.62 0.60
CA THR A 13 5.66 -10.23 -0.41
C THR A 13 4.33 -10.56 0.25
N LEU A 14 3.24 -10.07 -0.32
CA LEU A 14 1.89 -10.26 0.21
C LEU A 14 0.93 -10.68 -0.90
N TYR A 15 -0.18 -11.28 -0.52
CA TYR A 15 -1.27 -11.58 -1.46
C TYR A 15 -2.12 -10.32 -1.71
N SER A 16 -2.41 -10.07 -2.98
CA SER A 16 -3.37 -9.04 -3.39
C SER A 16 -4.82 -9.53 -3.22
N THR A 17 -5.77 -8.64 -3.51
CA THR A 17 -7.21 -8.97 -3.56
C THR A 17 -7.52 -10.14 -4.52
N ASP A 18 -6.74 -10.28 -5.59
CA ASP A 18 -6.87 -11.37 -6.57
C ASP A 18 -6.13 -12.65 -6.15
N ARG A 19 -5.58 -12.70 -4.92
CA ARG A 19 -4.76 -13.79 -4.39
C ARG A 19 -3.48 -14.06 -5.20
N LYS A 20 -2.97 -13.02 -5.88
CA LYS A 20 -1.65 -13.07 -6.51
C LYS A 20 -0.60 -12.57 -5.54
N GLU A 21 0.57 -13.18 -5.54
CA GLU A 21 1.72 -12.67 -4.78
C GLU A 21 2.25 -11.41 -5.45
N ILE A 22 2.46 -10.37 -4.65
CA ILE A 22 3.06 -9.11 -5.07
C ILE A 22 4.20 -8.79 -4.11
N SER A 23 5.37 -8.48 -4.66
CA SER A 23 6.55 -8.07 -3.88
C SER A 23 6.82 -6.58 -4.02
N LEU A 24 7.23 -5.92 -2.94
CA LEU A 24 7.57 -4.50 -2.97
C LEU A 24 8.71 -4.20 -3.95
N LYS A 25 9.73 -5.08 -4.01
CA LYS A 25 10.83 -4.99 -4.98
C LYS A 25 10.37 -4.86 -6.43
N ASP A 26 9.36 -5.64 -6.83
CA ASP A 26 8.90 -5.68 -8.22
C ASP A 26 8.20 -4.36 -8.60
N LEU A 27 7.41 -3.80 -7.67
CA LEU A 27 6.72 -2.53 -7.87
C LEU A 27 7.68 -1.33 -7.85
N SER A 28 8.54 -1.26 -6.83
CA SER A 28 9.47 -0.14 -6.61
C SER A 28 10.56 -0.03 -7.68
N SER A 29 10.83 -1.12 -8.42
CA SER A 29 11.77 -1.10 -9.55
C SER A 29 11.24 -0.35 -10.78
N THR A 30 9.92 -0.16 -10.88
CA THR A 30 9.28 0.44 -12.08
C THR A 30 8.75 1.85 -11.86
N SER A 31 8.32 2.17 -10.64
CA SER A 31 7.68 3.44 -10.32
C SER A 31 7.74 3.74 -8.82
N ASN A 32 7.43 4.98 -8.45
CA ASN A 32 7.25 5.35 -7.06
C ASN A 32 6.03 4.64 -6.47
N VAL A 33 6.18 4.06 -5.29
CA VAL A 33 5.13 3.27 -4.62
C VAL A 33 4.70 3.97 -3.33
N VAL A 34 3.38 4.12 -3.14
CA VAL A 34 2.77 4.60 -1.90
C VAL A 34 2.16 3.41 -1.16
N LEU A 35 2.56 3.20 0.10
CA LEU A 35 1.98 2.19 0.98
C LEU A 35 0.92 2.82 1.89
N LEU A 36 -0.35 2.63 1.53
CA LEU A 36 -1.49 3.15 2.28
C LEU A 36 -2.05 2.09 3.23
N PHE A 37 -1.72 2.19 4.52
CA PHE A 37 -2.21 1.28 5.56
C PHE A 37 -3.55 1.78 6.11
N PHE A 38 -4.54 0.90 6.22
CA PHE A 38 -5.85 1.20 6.82
C PHE A 38 -6.27 0.09 7.80
N PRO A 39 -7.07 0.38 8.84
CA PRO A 39 -7.34 -0.58 9.92
C PRO A 39 -8.15 -1.82 9.51
N LEU A 40 -9.24 -1.65 8.77
CA LEU A 40 -10.16 -2.74 8.44
C LEU A 40 -11.04 -2.41 7.23
N ALA A 41 -11.26 -3.41 6.38
CA ALA A 41 -12.21 -3.34 5.27
C ALA A 41 -13.66 -3.18 5.76
N PHE A 42 -14.54 -2.69 4.88
CA PHE A 42 -15.98 -2.53 5.14
C PHE A 42 -16.33 -1.59 6.31
N THR A 43 -15.47 -0.61 6.60
CA THR A 43 -15.75 0.47 7.55
C THR A 43 -15.97 1.78 6.80
N GLY A 44 -16.99 2.55 7.18
CA GLY A 44 -17.43 3.73 6.41
C GLY A 44 -16.34 4.78 6.20
N THR A 45 -15.46 5.00 7.17
CA THR A 45 -14.32 5.92 7.04
C THR A 45 -13.29 5.39 6.05
N CYS A 46 -12.81 4.15 6.19
CA CYS A 46 -11.80 3.59 5.30
C CYS A 46 -12.32 3.49 3.86
N THR A 47 -13.60 3.20 3.66
CA THR A 47 -14.22 3.23 2.33
C THR A 47 -14.11 4.61 1.70
N LYS A 48 -14.42 5.68 2.45
CA LYS A 48 -14.29 7.05 1.94
C LYS A 48 -12.84 7.41 1.59
N GLU A 49 -11.89 7.07 2.46
CA GLU A 49 -10.47 7.32 2.22
C GLU A 49 -9.95 6.59 0.97
N LEU A 50 -10.25 5.30 0.83
CA LEU A 50 -9.83 4.51 -0.33
C LEU A 50 -10.52 4.95 -1.64
N CYS A 51 -11.78 5.40 -1.58
CA CYS A 51 -12.46 5.98 -2.74
C CYS A 51 -11.82 7.29 -3.19
N SER A 52 -11.52 8.20 -2.27
CA SER A 52 -10.83 9.46 -2.60
C SER A 52 -9.43 9.19 -3.17
N ALA A 53 -8.66 8.28 -2.59
CA ALA A 53 -7.35 7.90 -3.14
C ALA A 53 -7.42 7.29 -4.55
N ARG A 54 -8.54 6.63 -4.91
CA ARG A 54 -8.75 6.10 -6.26
C ARG A 54 -9.19 7.18 -7.26
N ASP A 55 -10.04 8.10 -6.80
CA ASP A 55 -10.72 9.06 -7.67
C ASP A 55 -9.89 10.36 -7.87
N ASP A 56 -9.01 10.71 -6.92
CA ASP A 56 -8.26 11.96 -6.89
C ASP A 56 -6.75 11.82 -7.23
N ILE A 57 -6.25 10.59 -7.42
CA ILE A 57 -4.86 10.26 -7.82
C ILE A 57 -4.87 9.71 -9.25
#